data_AF-A0A6G3XX28-F1
#
_entry.id   AF-A0A6G3XX28-F1
#
_cell.length_a   1.000
_cell.length_b   1.000
_cell.length_c   1.000
_cell.angle_alpha   90.00
_cell.angle_beta   90.00
_cell.angle_gamma   90.00
#
_symmetry.space_group_name_H-M   'P 1'
#
loop_
_entity.id
_entity.type
_entity.pdbx_description
1 polymer ?
#
loop_
_entity_poly.entity_id
_entity_poly.type
_entity_poly.pdbx_seq_one_letter_code
_entity_poly.pdbx_strand_id
1 'polypeptide(L)' 'GASDHLNTATAKRAADHGFTFGDVRTTFTGHEICSGNAWLHSVNWLNIGESYHPTAAGQSGGYLPVLNSAL' A
#
# COMPACT_ATOMS: atom_id res chain seq x y z
N GLY A 1 8.00 10.59 -0.91
CA GLY A 1 9.28 10.78 -0.20
C GLY A 1 9.62 9.61 0.71
N ALA A 2 9.18 9.64 1.97
CA ALA A 2 9.52 8.59 2.95
C ALA A 2 9.01 7.19 2.57
N SER A 3 7.75 7.09 2.11
CA SER A 3 7.18 5.82 1.63
C SER A 3 7.94 5.26 0.43
N ASP A 4 8.36 6.11 -0.51
CA ASP A 4 9.18 5.67 -1.66
C ASP A 4 10.52 5.11 -1.23
N HIS A 5 11.20 5.78 -0.27
CA HIS A 5 12.47 5.31 0.26
C HIS A 5 12.34 3.93 0.92
N LEU A 6 11.29 3.74 1.75
CA LEU A 6 11.01 2.45 2.37
C LEU A 6 10.72 1.37 1.33
N ASN A 7 9.91 1.66 0.31
CA ASN A 7 9.62 0.71 -0.77
C ASN A 7 10.88 0.32 -1.54
N THR A 8 11.73 1.28 -1.91
CA THR A 8 13.00 0.98 -2.59
C THR A 8 13.92 0.11 -1.72
N ALA A 9 14.03 0.41 -0.42
CA ALA A 9 14.83 -0.39 0.50
C ALA A 9 14.29 -1.83 0.64
N THR A 10 12.98 -1.99 0.82
CA THR A 10 12.33 -3.30 0.97
C THR A 10 12.41 -4.12 -0.31
N ALA A 11 12.15 -3.50 -1.47
CA ALA A 11 12.28 -4.15 -2.78
C ALA A 11 13.69 -4.68 -3.01
N LYS A 12 14.72 -3.89 -2.65
CA LYS A 12 16.11 -4.34 -2.71
C LYS A 12 16.33 -5.57 -1.83
N ARG A 13 15.86 -5.56 -0.59
CA ARG A 13 16.05 -6.71 0.32
C ARG A 13 15.30 -7.95 -0.15
N ALA A 14 14.10 -7.82 -0.69
CA ALA A 14 13.39 -8.95 -1.29
C ALA A 14 14.19 -9.57 -2.44
N ALA A 15 14.70 -8.75 -3.37
CA ALA A 15 15.50 -9.21 -4.49
C ALA A 15 16.82 -9.88 -4.06
N ASP A 16 17.52 -9.32 -3.06
CA ASP A 16 18.77 -9.87 -2.51
C ASP A 16 18.57 -11.30 -1.92
N HIS A 17 17.32 -11.67 -1.58
CA HIS A 17 16.96 -12.96 -0.99
C HIS A 17 16.06 -13.83 -1.89
N GLY A 18 15.85 -13.44 -3.16
CA GLY A 18 15.04 -14.21 -4.11
C GLY A 18 13.54 -14.21 -3.82
N PHE A 19 13.04 -13.24 -3.04
CA PHE A 19 11.61 -13.04 -2.82
C PHE A 19 11.00 -12.11 -3.88
N THR A 20 9.73 -12.34 -4.20
CA THR A 20 8.93 -11.40 -4.99
C THR A 20 8.50 -10.22 -4.12
N PHE A 21 8.74 -9.00 -4.59
CA PHE A 21 8.21 -7.77 -3.96
C PHE A 21 7.02 -7.25 -4.75
N GLY A 22 5.86 -7.16 -4.10
CA GLY A 22 4.66 -6.56 -4.67
C GLY A 22 4.59 -5.05 -4.42
N ASP A 23 4.86 -4.23 -5.43
CA ASP A 23 4.71 -2.78 -5.33
C ASP A 23 3.24 -2.36 -5.50
N VAL A 24 2.61 -1.96 -4.39
CA VAL A 24 1.21 -1.51 -4.37
C VAL A 24 1.03 -0.04 -4.77
N ARG A 25 2.10 0.75 -4.95
CA ARG A 25 1.95 2.18 -5.31
C ARG A 25 1.20 2.36 -6.62
N THR A 26 1.41 1.46 -7.57
CA THR A 26 0.71 1.49 -8.86
C THR A 26 -0.79 1.26 -8.70
N THR A 27 -1.22 0.31 -7.86
CA THR A 27 -2.66 0.04 -7.64
C THR A 27 -3.33 1.10 -6.78
N PHE A 28 -2.58 1.77 -5.89
CA PHE A 28 -3.08 2.88 -5.07
C PHE A 28 -3.01 4.26 -5.76
N THR A 29 -2.44 4.35 -6.96
CA THR A 29 -2.35 5.62 -7.69
C THR A 29 -3.75 6.16 -7.99
N GLY A 30 -4.04 7.39 -7.56
CA GLY A 30 -5.38 7.99 -7.66
C GLY A 30 -6.36 7.57 -6.56
N HIS A 31 -5.89 6.81 -5.56
CA HIS A 31 -6.64 6.38 -4.38
C HIS A 31 -5.95 6.78 -3.07
N GLU A 32 -5.03 7.74 -3.12
CA GLU A 32 -4.34 8.27 -1.95
C GLU A 32 -5.26 9.16 -1.12
N ILE A 33 -4.81 9.54 0.08
CA ILE A 33 -5.43 10.64 0.82
C ILE A 33 -5.39 11.90 -0.07
N CYS A 34 -6.49 12.67 -0.08
CA CYS A 34 -6.74 13.83 -0.95
C CYS A 34 -7.13 13.52 -2.42
N SER A 35 -7.17 12.26 -2.86
CA SER A 35 -7.53 11.89 -4.25
C SER A 35 -9.02 12.06 -4.61
N GLY A 36 -9.90 12.28 -3.63
CA GLY A 36 -11.36 12.24 -3.82
C GLY A 36 -11.95 10.83 -3.93
N ASN A 37 -11.12 9.79 -4.05
CA ASN A 37 -11.51 8.37 -4.08
C ASN A 37 -10.57 7.51 -3.20
N ALA A 38 -10.30 8.00 -1.99
CA ALA A 38 -9.26 7.46 -1.13
C ALA A 38 -9.55 6.02 -0.67
N TRP A 39 -8.54 5.16 -0.79
CA TRP A 39 -8.52 3.81 -0.23
C TRP A 39 -7.72 3.71 1.07
N LEU A 40 -7.27 4.84 1.60
CA LEU A 40 -6.64 4.95 2.90
C LEU A 40 -7.52 5.78 3.83
N HIS A 41 -7.62 5.35 5.09
CA HIS A 41 -8.17 6.20 6.13
C HIS A 41 -7.23 7.39 6.36
N SER A 42 -7.77 8.61 6.41
CA SER A 42 -7.05 9.75 6.99
C SER A 42 -6.90 9.58 8.50
N VAL A 43 -6.37 10.58 9.21
CA VAL A 43 -6.33 10.57 10.67
C VAL A 43 -7.74 10.33 11.21
N ASN A 44 -7.92 9.22 11.92
CA ASN A 44 -9.19 8.84 12.52
C ASN A 44 -9.08 8.98 14.04
N TRP A 45 -9.55 10.12 14.57
CA TRP A 45 -9.51 10.42 16.00
C TRP A 45 -10.36 9.49 16.88
N LEU A 46 -11.38 8.85 16.30
CA LEU A 46 -12.28 7.93 17.02
C LEU A 46 -11.75 6.49 17.02
N ASN A 47 -10.87 6.15 16.07
CA ASN A 47 -10.19 4.86 16.00
C ASN A 47 -8.78 5.06 15.42
N ILE A 48 -7.85 5.41 16.30
CA ILE A 48 -6.48 5.76 15.92
C ILE A 48 -5.78 4.60 15.19
N GLY A 49 -6.09 3.35 15.53
CA GLY A 49 -5.48 2.15 14.93
C GLY A 49 -5.70 2.06 13.42
N GLU A 50 -6.82 2.58 12.93
CA GLU A 50 -7.13 2.58 11.49
C GLU A 50 -6.47 3.74 10.73
N SER A 51 -5.87 4.71 11.42
CA SER A 51 -5.28 5.87 10.74
C SER A 51 -4.20 5.42 9.75
N TYR A 52 -4.27 5.93 8.53
CA TYR A 52 -3.37 5.59 7.42
C TYR A 52 -3.41 4.12 6.96
N HIS A 53 -4.33 3.31 7.49
CA HIS A 53 -4.53 1.95 7.03
C HIS A 53 -5.46 1.90 5.81
N PRO A 54 -5.33 0.85 4.99
CA PRO A 54 -6.22 0.64 3.86
C PRO A 54 -7.65 0.35 4.31
N THR A 55 -8.63 0.92 3.62
CA THR A 55 -10.03 0.54 3.74
C THR A 55 -10.24 -0.89 3.19
N ALA A 56 -11.43 -1.45 3.36
CA ALA A 56 -11.79 -2.72 2.71
C ALA A 56 -11.61 -2.69 1.18
N ALA A 57 -11.89 -1.55 0.52
CA ALA A 57 -11.63 -1.36 -0.90
C ALA A 57 -10.11 -1.32 -1.20
N GLY A 58 -9.30 -0.68 -0.35
CA GLY A 58 -7.85 -0.69 -0.47
C GLY A 58 -7.24 -2.09 -0.30
N GLN A 59 -7.76 -2.90 0.61
CA GLN A 59 -7.33 -4.30 0.77
C GLN A 59 -7.67 -5.15 -0.46
N SER A 60 -8.93 -5.12 -0.88
CA SER A 60 -9.43 -5.98 -1.97
C SER A 60 -9.01 -5.52 -3.37
N GLY A 61 -8.90 -4.22 -3.60
CA GLY A 61 -8.53 -3.63 -4.89
C GLY A 61 -7.06 -3.24 -5.02
N GLY A 62 -6.40 -2.90 -3.90
CA GLY A 62 -5.00 -2.47 -3.88
C GLY A 62 -4.02 -3.60 -3.61
N TYR A 63 -4.17 -4.28 -2.47
CA TYR A 63 -3.24 -5.32 -2.01
C TYR A 63 -3.47 -6.69 -2.64
N LEU A 64 -4.71 -7.18 -2.64
CA LEU A 64 -5.02 -8.54 -3.08
C LEU A 64 -4.61 -8.83 -4.54
N PRO A 65 -4.82 -7.93 -5.53
CA PRO A 65 -4.37 -8.21 -6.91
C PRO A 65 -2.85 -8.31 -7.02
N VAL A 66 -2.12 -7.49 -6.28
CA VAL A 66 -0.64 -7.52 -6.24
C VAL A 66 -0.16 -8.82 -5.61
N LEU A 67 -0.76 -9.24 -4.49
CA LEU A 67 -0.46 -10.52 -3.85
C LEU A 67 -0.70 -11.71 -4.80
N ASN A 68 -1.85 -11.74 -5.48
CA ASN A 68 -2.18 -12.81 -6.42
C ASN A 68 -1.25 -12.86 -7.63
N SER A 69 -0.69 -11.72 -8.06
CA SER A 69 0.28 -11.68 -9.17
C SER A 69 1.68 -12.17 -8.80
N ALA A 70 1.97 -12.29 -7.51
CA ALA A 70 3.26 -12.71 -6.98
C ALA A 70 3.35 -14.22 -6.68
N LEU A 71 2.23 -14.94 -6.81
CA LEU A 71 2.07 -16.38 -6.59
C LEU A 71 2.24 -17.19 -7.89
#